data_AF-A0A3S8Z7S3-F1
#
_entry.id   AF-A0A3S8Z7S3-F1
#
_cell.length_a   1.000
_cell.length_b   1.000
_cell.length_c   1.000
_cell.angle_alpha   90.00
_cell.angle_beta   90.00
_cell.angle_gamma   90.00
#
_symmetry.space_group_name_H-M   'P 1'
#
loop_
_entity.id
_entity.type
_entity.pdbx_description
1 polymer ?
#
loop_
_entity_poly.entity_id
_entity_poly.type
_entity_poly.pdbx_seq_one_letter_code
_entity_poly.pdbx_strand_id
1 'polypeptide(L)'
;MPIERRLVAGNGSRRGCTLTREEAAAGEPCRACGLPVIDRLGNWPGTMYLSPEDRIEYDAAEARFKEMHPDCESHRWSISGSRATHCGFCCPPIPFSDAQLEAVAQIFRNSKTREEDLDIWERTLTCGHTIQRTVHRTNSGPGFSTEHCEQCDMTRGVVSSEKIVDAASRQRDAQRKRDEQVAKAEREVAKAEKAARNARKKLDELRKGRTLASTDEHYPAP
;
A
#
# COMPACT_ATOMS: atom_id res chain seq x y z
N MET A 1 2.27 5.83 57.75
CA MET A 1 1.19 5.99 56.75
C MET A 1 1.58 5.15 55.53
N PRO A 2 1.12 3.91 55.38
CA PRO A 2 1.45 3.12 54.19
C PRO A 2 0.60 3.63 53.03
N ILE A 3 1.26 4.10 51.97
CA ILE A 3 0.63 4.44 50.69
C ILE A 3 0.27 3.11 50.04
N GLU A 4 -1.03 2.79 50.00
CA GLU A 4 -1.54 1.66 49.23
C GLU A 4 -1.19 1.86 47.74
N ARG A 5 -0.14 1.15 47.28
CA ARG A 5 0.11 0.94 45.85
C ARG A 5 -1.06 0.16 45.29
N ARG A 6 -2.05 0.87 44.74
CA ARG A 6 -3.07 0.28 43.88
C ARG A 6 -2.38 -0.16 42.59
N LEU A 7 -1.93 -1.41 42.57
CA LEU A 7 -1.66 -2.14 41.34
C LEU A 7 -2.93 -2.08 40.50
N VAL A 8 -2.98 -1.22 39.48
CA VAL A 8 -4.00 -1.31 38.45
C VAL A 8 -3.64 -2.52 37.62
N ALA A 9 -4.16 -3.67 38.05
CA ALA A 9 -3.99 -4.95 37.40
C ALA A 9 -4.36 -4.83 35.92
N GLY A 10 -3.38 -5.11 35.06
CA GLY A 10 -3.51 -5.16 33.62
C GLY A 10 -4.66 -6.06 33.21
N ASN A 11 -5.53 -5.52 32.35
CA ASN A 11 -6.60 -6.24 31.67
C ASN A 11 -7.01 -5.44 30.42
N GLY A 12 -6.10 -5.35 29.44
CA GLY A 12 -6.33 -4.71 28.14
C GLY A 12 -7.40 -5.39 27.25
N SER A 13 -8.01 -6.48 27.74
CA SER A 13 -9.14 -7.18 27.11
C SER A 13 -10.34 -7.25 28.07
N ARG A 14 -10.73 -6.12 28.65
CA ARG A 14 -12.06 -5.98 29.26
C ARG A 14 -12.99 -5.36 28.23
N ARG A 15 -14.02 -6.11 27.83
CA ARG A 15 -15.18 -5.62 27.06
C ARG A 15 -15.58 -4.23 27.59
N GLY A 16 -15.50 -3.21 26.74
CA GLY A 16 -15.92 -1.85 27.08
C GLY A 16 -14.82 -0.78 27.19
N CYS A 17 -13.53 -1.10 26.98
CA CYS A 17 -12.45 -0.09 26.99
C CYS A 17 -12.22 0.63 25.64
N THR A 18 -12.70 0.07 24.52
CA THR A 18 -12.60 0.69 23.20
C THR A 18 -13.70 1.73 23.00
N LEU A 19 -13.34 2.92 22.55
CA LEU A 19 -14.30 3.94 22.11
C LEU A 19 -14.73 3.67 20.67
N THR A 20 -15.98 4.00 20.33
CA THR A 20 -16.38 4.12 18.92
C THR A 20 -15.72 5.34 18.27
N ARG A 21 -15.81 5.44 16.95
CA ARG A 21 -15.23 6.59 16.25
C ARG A 21 -15.98 7.87 16.57
N GLU A 22 -17.29 7.78 16.74
CA GLU A 22 -18.19 8.87 17.07
C GLU A 22 -17.91 9.39 18.48
N GLU A 23 -17.73 8.49 19.46
CA GLU A 23 -17.35 8.84 20.84
C GLU A 23 -15.99 9.56 20.86
N ALA A 24 -14.98 9.02 20.17
CA ALA A 24 -13.67 9.65 20.08
C ALA A 24 -13.72 11.02 19.39
N ALA A 25 -14.54 11.17 18.34
CA ALA A 25 -14.73 12.44 17.63
C ALA A 25 -15.47 13.50 18.47
N ALA A 26 -16.40 13.04 19.33
CA ALA A 26 -17.10 13.85 20.32
C ALA A 26 -16.18 14.32 21.46
N GLY A 27 -14.97 13.75 21.57
CA GLY A 27 -13.99 14.11 22.59
C GLY A 27 -14.07 13.28 23.86
N GLU A 28 -14.77 12.14 23.82
CA GLU A 28 -14.79 11.21 24.95
C GLU A 28 -13.37 10.77 25.29
N PRO A 29 -12.96 10.84 26.58
CA PRO A 29 -11.62 10.43 26.98
C PRO A 29 -11.49 8.90 26.89
N CYS A 30 -10.26 8.45 26.63
CA CYS A 30 -9.93 7.04 26.68
C CYS A 30 -10.36 6.44 28.03
N ARG A 31 -11.16 5.37 27.99
CA ARG A 31 -11.70 4.73 29.19
C ARG A 31 -10.63 4.07 30.08
N ALA A 32 -9.42 3.90 29.56
CA ALA A 32 -8.30 3.30 30.30
C ALA A 32 -7.38 4.35 30.94
N CYS A 33 -6.90 5.35 30.17
CA CYS A 33 -5.93 6.34 30.67
C CYS A 33 -6.53 7.72 30.94
N GLY A 34 -7.78 7.96 30.56
CA GLY A 34 -8.47 9.25 30.72
C GLY A 34 -7.99 10.35 29.78
N LEU A 35 -7.01 10.10 28.90
CA LEU A 35 -6.55 11.07 27.92
C LEU A 35 -7.50 11.13 26.71
N PRO A 36 -7.70 12.31 26.10
CA PRO A 36 -8.42 12.39 24.83
C PRO A 36 -7.73 11.54 23.77
N VAL A 37 -8.51 10.82 22.97
CA VAL A 37 -7.96 10.13 21.78
C VAL A 37 -7.66 11.16 20.70
N ILE A 38 -8.56 12.12 20.48
CA ILE A 38 -8.41 13.23 19.53
C ILE A 38 -8.37 14.54 20.32
N ASP A 39 -7.19 15.09 20.57
CA ASP A 39 -7.02 16.35 21.31
C ASP A 39 -7.08 17.62 20.44
N ARG A 40 -7.02 17.46 19.10
CA ARG A 40 -7.03 18.54 18.10
C ARG A 40 -5.86 19.52 18.23
N LEU A 41 -4.78 19.15 18.91
CA LEU A 41 -3.55 19.93 19.04
C LEU A 41 -2.59 19.73 17.85
N GLY A 42 -3.01 18.93 16.86
CA GLY A 42 -2.18 18.59 15.71
C GLY A 42 -1.22 17.44 16.01
N ASN A 43 -0.32 17.17 15.08
CA ASN A 43 0.73 16.17 15.29
C ASN A 43 1.92 16.81 16.02
N TRP A 44 2.65 16.01 16.79
CA TRP A 44 4.01 16.39 17.17
C TRP A 44 4.86 16.59 15.91
N PRO A 45 5.63 17.69 15.82
CA PRO A 45 6.76 17.75 14.90
C PRO A 45 7.71 16.58 15.17
N GLY A 46 8.50 16.18 14.15
CA GLY A 46 9.57 15.22 14.36
C GLY A 46 10.48 15.68 15.50
N THR A 47 10.95 14.78 16.35
CA THR A 47 11.68 15.15 17.59
C THR A 47 12.92 16.00 17.35
N MET A 48 13.52 15.98 16.15
CA MET A 48 14.64 16.84 15.76
C MET A 48 14.24 18.29 15.45
N TYR A 49 12.94 18.55 15.24
CA TYR A 49 12.37 19.82 14.80
C TYR A 49 11.41 20.45 15.81
N LEU A 50 11.39 19.94 17.06
CA LEU A 50 10.61 20.55 18.13
C LEU A 50 11.18 21.92 18.48
N SER A 51 10.31 22.92 18.56
CA SER A 51 10.69 24.21 19.14
C SER A 51 11.00 24.04 20.65
N PRO A 52 11.67 25.01 21.29
CA PRO A 52 11.87 24.97 22.74
C PRO A 52 10.56 24.83 23.53
N GLU A 53 9.48 25.46 23.07
CA GLU A 53 8.16 25.40 23.71
C GLU A 53 7.52 24.02 23.52
N ASP A 54 7.49 23.50 22.30
CA ASP A 54 6.98 22.15 22.00
C ASP A 54 7.79 21.08 22.76
N ARG A 55 9.09 21.29 22.96
CA ARG A 55 9.94 20.38 23.75
C ARG A 55 9.47 20.25 25.19
N ILE A 56 9.14 21.38 25.83
CA ILE A 56 8.68 21.38 27.23
C ILE A 56 7.37 20.59 27.34
N GLU A 57 6.43 20.82 26.43
CA GLU A 57 5.16 20.08 26.41
C GLU A 57 5.38 18.59 26.13
N TYR A 58 6.25 18.26 25.18
CA TYR A 58 6.59 16.88 24.83
C TYR A 58 7.21 16.14 26.02
N ASP A 59 8.19 16.75 26.69
CA ASP A 59 8.87 16.14 27.83
C ASP A 59 7.93 15.96 29.02
N ALA A 60 7.00 16.90 29.23
CA ALA A 60 5.95 16.76 30.24
C ALA A 60 4.97 15.61 29.91
N ALA A 61 4.57 15.47 28.65
CA ALA A 61 3.72 14.37 28.20
C ALA A 61 4.44 13.00 28.34
N GLU A 62 5.73 12.95 28.00
CA GLU A 62 6.58 11.77 28.15
C GLU A 62 6.76 11.38 29.62
N ALA A 63 6.99 12.36 30.50
CA ALA A 63 7.11 12.14 31.94
C ALA A 63 5.81 11.58 32.52
N ARG A 64 4.66 12.15 32.16
CA ARG A 64 3.34 11.65 32.57
C ARG A 64 3.09 10.23 32.08
N PHE A 65 3.47 9.92 30.83
CA PHE A 65 3.35 8.56 30.30
C PHE A 65 4.20 7.58 31.12
N LYS A 66 5.47 7.92 31.40
CA LYS A 66 6.37 7.09 32.22
C LYS A 66 5.90 6.92 33.65
N GLU A 67 5.29 7.93 34.25
CA GLU A 67 4.70 7.82 35.59
C GLU A 67 3.55 6.81 35.63
N MET A 68 2.67 6.83 34.62
CA MET A 68 1.57 5.87 34.50
C MET A 68 2.04 4.49 34.05
N HIS A 69 3.20 4.40 33.39
CA HIS A 69 3.74 3.21 32.75
C HIS A 69 5.24 3.01 33.01
N PRO A 70 5.68 2.86 34.28
CA PRO A 70 7.11 2.85 34.64
C PRO A 70 7.88 1.68 34.03
N ASP A 71 7.24 0.52 33.86
CA ASP A 71 7.84 -0.73 33.35
C ASP A 71 7.04 -1.33 32.17
N CYS A 72 6.36 -0.48 31.38
CA CYS A 72 5.53 -0.98 30.28
C CYS A 72 6.35 -1.13 28.99
N GLU A 73 6.57 -2.37 28.57
CA GLU A 73 7.25 -2.71 27.29
C GLU A 73 6.29 -2.74 26.08
N SER A 74 5.02 -2.37 26.27
CA SER A 74 4.08 -2.30 25.16
C SER A 74 4.40 -1.16 24.19
N HIS A 75 3.95 -1.31 22.94
CA HIS A 75 4.04 -0.24 21.96
C HIS A 75 3.18 0.96 22.36
N ARG A 76 3.51 2.12 21.81
CA ARG A 76 2.74 3.36 21.98
C ARG A 76 2.04 3.69 20.68
N TRP A 77 0.91 4.37 20.76
CA TRP A 77 0.20 4.88 19.59
C TRP A 77 -0.41 6.24 19.86
N SER A 78 -0.60 7.00 18.79
CA SER A 78 -1.37 8.23 18.73
C SER A 78 -2.16 8.24 17.43
N ILE A 79 -3.12 9.15 17.30
CA ILE A 79 -3.88 9.35 16.07
C ILE A 79 -3.43 10.64 15.39
N SER A 80 -3.48 10.67 14.06
CA SER A 80 -3.15 11.88 13.32
C SER A 80 -4.01 13.07 13.77
N GLY A 81 -3.37 14.21 13.99
CA GLY A 81 -3.98 15.41 14.55
C GLY A 81 -4.08 15.43 16.07
N SER A 82 -3.47 14.45 16.75
CA SER A 82 -3.43 14.35 18.21
C SER A 82 -2.00 14.28 18.75
N ARG A 83 -1.73 15.01 19.83
CA ARG A 83 -0.47 14.95 20.60
C ARG A 83 -0.53 13.94 21.74
N ALA A 84 -1.72 13.44 22.09
CA ALA A 84 -1.93 12.44 23.14
C ALA A 84 -1.35 11.06 22.77
N THR A 85 -0.54 10.52 23.69
CA THR A 85 0.10 9.20 23.56
C THR A 85 -0.61 8.16 24.41
N HIS A 86 -0.95 7.03 23.79
CA HIS A 86 -1.68 5.91 24.39
C HIS A 86 -0.82 4.66 24.44
N CYS A 87 -1.00 3.83 25.47
CA CYS A 87 -0.33 2.54 25.60
C CYS A 87 -1.10 1.47 24.83
N GLY A 88 -0.45 0.74 23.93
CA GLY A 88 -1.06 -0.30 23.11
C GLY A 88 -1.60 -1.50 23.89
N PHE A 89 -1.19 -1.68 25.15
CA PHE A 89 -1.73 -2.71 26.02
C PHE A 89 -2.96 -2.25 26.80
N CYS A 90 -2.93 -1.06 27.40
CA CYS A 90 -4.03 -0.57 28.24
C CYS A 90 -5.12 0.15 27.44
N CYS A 91 -4.74 0.82 26.36
CA CYS A 91 -5.59 1.68 25.57
C CYS A 91 -5.69 1.06 24.17
N PRO A 92 -6.69 0.21 23.89
CA PRO A 92 -6.85 -0.36 22.56
C PRO A 92 -7.09 0.77 21.54
N PRO A 93 -6.45 0.73 20.36
CA PRO A 93 -6.72 1.69 19.29
C PRO A 93 -8.20 1.71 18.93
N ILE A 94 -8.73 2.89 18.62
CA ILE A 94 -10.10 3.02 18.12
C ILE A 94 -10.22 2.40 16.73
N PRO A 95 -11.40 1.88 16.35
CA PRO A 95 -11.61 1.38 15.00
C PRO A 95 -11.38 2.46 13.94
N PHE A 96 -10.97 2.00 12.75
CA PHE A 96 -10.87 2.85 11.56
C PHE A 96 -12.24 3.40 11.18
N SER A 97 -12.27 4.63 10.65
CA SER A 97 -13.48 5.15 10.03
C SER A 97 -13.75 4.45 8.68
N ASP A 98 -14.97 4.52 8.18
CA ASP A 98 -15.33 3.95 6.87
C ASP A 98 -14.45 4.49 5.74
N ALA A 99 -14.13 5.79 5.77
CA ALA A 99 -13.22 6.39 4.79
C ALA A 99 -11.79 5.81 4.89
N GLN A 100 -11.31 5.52 6.10
CA GLN A 100 -10.02 4.86 6.31
C GLN A 100 -10.05 3.40 5.84
N LEU A 101 -11.13 2.67 6.15
CA LEU A 101 -11.33 1.31 5.68
C LEU A 101 -11.37 1.25 4.15
N GLU A 102 -12.08 2.18 3.52
CA GLU A 102 -12.15 2.27 2.06
C GLU A 102 -10.81 2.66 1.43
N ALA A 103 -10.06 3.57 2.05
CA ALA A 103 -8.70 3.90 1.59
C ALA A 103 -7.77 2.69 1.66
N VAL A 104 -7.81 1.93 2.77
CA VAL A 104 -7.04 0.70 2.93
C VAL A 104 -7.49 -0.36 1.92
N ALA A 105 -8.80 -0.56 1.75
CA ALA A 105 -9.36 -1.48 0.77
C ALA A 105 -8.92 -1.12 -0.66
N GLN A 106 -8.86 0.17 -0.98
CA GLN A 106 -8.40 0.66 -2.26
C GLN A 106 -6.92 0.35 -2.52
N ILE A 107 -6.06 0.44 -1.49
CA ILE A 107 -4.65 0.03 -1.60
C ILE A 107 -4.57 -1.44 -2.02
N PHE A 108 -5.34 -2.32 -1.36
CA PHE A 108 -5.35 -3.75 -1.68
C PHE A 108 -5.98 -4.07 -3.04
N ARG A 109 -7.04 -3.34 -3.45
CA ARG A 109 -7.65 -3.50 -4.78
C ARG A 109 -6.71 -3.03 -5.90
N ASN A 110 -5.93 -1.98 -5.64
CA ASN A 110 -4.98 -1.43 -6.62
C ASN A 110 -3.65 -2.17 -6.65
N SER A 111 -3.26 -2.85 -5.58
CA SER A 111 -2.10 -3.73 -5.56
C SER A 111 -2.42 -5.02 -6.32
N LYS A 112 -2.50 -4.93 -7.65
CA LYS A 112 -2.55 -6.14 -8.49
C LYS A 112 -1.24 -6.89 -8.31
N THR A 113 -1.32 -8.07 -7.72
CA THR A 113 -0.19 -8.99 -7.69
C THR A 113 0.18 -9.33 -9.13
N ARG A 114 1.42 -9.03 -9.51
CA ARG A 114 1.93 -9.34 -10.84
C ARG A 114 2.11 -10.84 -10.95
N GLU A 115 1.54 -11.45 -11.98
CA GLU A 115 1.63 -12.91 -12.19
C GLU A 115 3.09 -13.36 -12.35
N GLU A 116 3.94 -12.50 -12.90
CA GLU A 116 5.37 -12.78 -13.02
C GLU A 116 6.10 -12.87 -11.68
N ASP A 117 5.56 -12.33 -10.59
CA ASP A 117 6.14 -12.40 -9.24
C ASP A 117 5.69 -13.62 -8.43
N LEU A 118 4.83 -14.47 -9.02
CA LEU A 118 4.25 -15.64 -8.38
C LEU A 118 4.91 -16.94 -8.82
N ASP A 119 5.43 -17.67 -7.84
CA ASP A 119 5.76 -19.09 -7.98
C ASP A 119 4.47 -19.92 -7.98
N ILE A 120 4.44 -21.01 -8.76
CA ILE A 120 3.40 -22.04 -8.62
C ILE A 120 3.99 -23.26 -7.95
N TRP A 121 3.31 -23.68 -6.90
CA TRP A 121 3.59 -24.87 -6.13
C TRP A 121 2.51 -25.91 -6.37
N GLU A 122 2.93 -27.13 -6.61
CA GLU A 122 2.07 -28.30 -6.58
C GLU A 122 2.15 -28.94 -5.19
N ARG A 123 1.01 -29.27 -4.60
CA ARG A 123 0.93 -29.85 -3.25
C ARG A 123 0.13 -31.14 -3.28
N THR A 124 0.71 -32.21 -2.75
CA THR A 124 0.02 -33.49 -2.57
C THR A 124 -0.58 -33.55 -1.18
N LEU A 125 -1.87 -33.86 -1.08
CA LEU A 125 -2.61 -33.92 0.17
C LEU A 125 -2.64 -35.35 0.73
N THR A 126 -3.02 -35.50 2.01
CA THR A 126 -3.13 -36.81 2.67
C THR A 126 -4.18 -37.74 2.06
N CYS A 127 -5.13 -37.19 1.29
CA CYS A 127 -6.07 -37.99 0.50
C CYS A 127 -5.51 -38.47 -0.84
N GLY A 128 -4.27 -38.11 -1.19
CA GLY A 128 -3.62 -38.43 -2.47
C GLY A 128 -3.94 -37.44 -3.59
N HIS A 129 -4.88 -36.52 -3.40
CA HIS A 129 -5.17 -35.48 -4.40
C HIS A 129 -4.11 -34.39 -4.41
N THR A 130 -3.93 -33.81 -5.60
CA THR A 130 -2.95 -32.77 -5.85
C THR A 130 -3.65 -31.45 -6.17
N ILE A 131 -3.09 -30.35 -5.67
CA ILE A 131 -3.61 -29.00 -5.85
C ILE A 131 -2.47 -28.03 -6.20
N GLN A 132 -2.81 -26.91 -6.81
CA GLN A 132 -1.84 -25.85 -7.11
C GLN A 132 -2.04 -24.63 -6.21
N ARG A 133 -0.93 -24.03 -5.77
CA ARG A 133 -0.94 -22.80 -4.99
C ARG A 133 0.05 -21.80 -5.55
N THR A 134 -0.42 -20.58 -5.77
CA THR A 134 0.43 -19.45 -6.13
C THR A 134 0.94 -18.76 -4.90
N VAL A 135 2.24 -18.50 -4.83
CA VAL A 135 2.87 -17.80 -3.70
C VAL A 135 3.87 -16.78 -4.26
N HIS A 136 3.93 -15.59 -3.65
CA HIS A 136 4.94 -14.61 -4.03
C HIS A 136 6.35 -15.15 -3.80
N ARG A 137 7.27 -14.91 -4.75
CA ARG A 137 8.64 -15.43 -4.77
C ARG A 137 9.51 -15.13 -3.54
N THR A 138 9.12 -14.15 -2.73
CA THR A 138 9.82 -13.81 -1.48
C THR A 138 9.50 -14.77 -0.33
N ASN A 139 8.46 -15.59 -0.47
CA ASN A 139 8.15 -16.63 0.50
C ASN A 139 8.89 -17.91 0.09
N SER A 140 9.38 -18.65 1.08
CA SER A 140 10.06 -19.94 0.85
C SER A 140 9.12 -21.02 0.31
N GLY A 141 7.81 -20.87 0.51
CA GLY A 141 6.77 -21.76 -0.02
C GLY A 141 5.40 -21.48 0.60
N PRO A 142 4.38 -22.32 0.30
CA PRO A 142 3.07 -22.25 0.93
C PRO A 142 3.18 -22.56 2.44
N GLY A 143 2.68 -21.66 3.30
CA GLY A 143 2.95 -21.72 4.74
C GLY A 143 2.12 -22.71 5.57
N PHE A 144 0.95 -23.16 5.09
CA PHE A 144 0.04 -24.00 5.88
C PHE A 144 0.31 -25.49 5.67
N SER A 145 0.38 -26.27 6.76
CA SER A 145 0.49 -27.73 6.73
C SER A 145 -0.80 -28.45 6.35
N THR A 146 -1.89 -27.71 6.17
CA THR A 146 -3.20 -28.20 5.75
C THR A 146 -3.73 -27.35 4.61
N GLU A 147 -4.57 -27.93 3.76
CA GLU A 147 -5.23 -27.23 2.67
C GLU A 147 -6.60 -27.85 2.38
N HIS A 148 -7.52 -27.07 1.81
CA HIS A 148 -8.82 -27.58 1.41
C HIS A 148 -8.70 -28.41 0.13
N CYS A 149 -9.20 -29.65 0.16
CA CYS A 149 -9.26 -30.51 -1.01
C CYS A 149 -10.62 -30.35 -1.69
N GLU A 150 -10.67 -29.70 -2.84
CA GLU A 150 -11.92 -29.49 -3.60
C GLU A 150 -12.61 -30.81 -4.00
N GLN A 151 -11.84 -31.86 -4.23
CA GLN A 151 -12.37 -33.17 -4.61
C GLN A 151 -12.98 -33.95 -3.44
N CYS A 152 -12.51 -33.71 -2.21
CA CYS A 152 -13.06 -34.33 -1.00
C CYS A 152 -14.00 -33.40 -0.23
N ASP A 153 -14.08 -32.13 -0.62
CA ASP A 153 -14.74 -31.04 0.08
C ASP A 153 -14.40 -30.98 1.59
N MET A 154 -13.11 -31.13 1.92
CA MET A 154 -12.65 -31.03 3.30
C MET A 154 -11.17 -30.68 3.40
N THR A 155 -10.80 -30.15 4.57
CA THR A 155 -9.41 -29.83 4.91
C THR A 155 -8.59 -31.11 5.09
N ARG A 156 -7.46 -31.20 4.41
CA ARG A 156 -6.52 -32.33 4.47
C ARG A 156 -5.14 -31.84 4.86
N GLY A 157 -4.33 -32.74 5.43
CA GLY A 157 -2.91 -32.48 5.64
C GLY A 157 -2.16 -32.45 4.32
N VAL A 158 -1.02 -31.75 4.27
CA VAL A 158 -0.13 -31.74 3.12
C VAL A 158 1.01 -32.73 3.34
N VAL A 159 1.24 -33.58 2.34
CA VAL A 159 2.27 -34.63 2.36
C VAL A 159 3.55 -34.14 1.67
N SER A 160 3.42 -33.48 0.52
CA SER A 160 4.55 -32.91 -0.22
C SER A 160 4.19 -31.55 -0.82
N SER A 161 5.20 -30.75 -1.13
CA SER A 161 5.04 -29.47 -1.79
C SER A 161 6.26 -29.22 -2.67
N GLU A 162 6.01 -29.07 -3.97
CA GLU A 162 7.04 -28.94 -4.99
C GLU A 162 6.79 -27.69 -5.82
N LYS A 163 7.84 -26.90 -6.06
CA LYS A 163 7.74 -25.72 -6.92
C LYS A 163 7.79 -26.18 -8.37
N ILE A 164 6.68 -26.03 -9.09
CA ILE A 164 6.56 -26.44 -10.50
C ILE A 164 6.77 -25.27 -11.47
N VAL A 165 6.53 -24.03 -11.04
CA VAL A 165 6.85 -22.83 -11.83
C VAL A 165 7.55 -21.81 -10.97
N ASP A 166 8.70 -21.34 -11.46
CA ASP A 166 9.51 -20.32 -10.82
C ASP A 166 9.21 -18.92 -11.39
N ALA A 167 8.98 -17.97 -10.48
CA ALA A 167 8.72 -16.57 -10.80
C ALA A 167 9.86 -15.96 -11.62
N ALA A 168 11.12 -16.30 -11.37
CA ALA A 168 12.22 -15.72 -12.15
C ALA A 168 12.15 -16.14 -13.63
N SER A 169 11.71 -17.36 -13.91
CA SER A 169 11.42 -17.83 -15.27
C SER A 169 10.27 -17.05 -15.92
N ARG A 170 9.18 -16.82 -15.18
CA ARG A 170 8.05 -15.99 -15.64
C ARG A 170 8.44 -14.55 -15.91
N GLN A 171 9.28 -13.96 -15.06
CA GLN A 171 9.80 -12.60 -15.24
C GLN A 171 10.62 -12.47 -16.52
N ARG A 172 11.49 -13.45 -16.82
CA ARG A 172 12.27 -13.47 -18.07
C ARG A 172 11.36 -13.55 -19.29
N ASP A 173 10.34 -14.41 -19.25
CA ASP A 173 9.38 -14.54 -20.35
C ASP A 173 8.53 -13.28 -20.54
N ALA A 174 8.07 -12.67 -19.44
CA ALA A 174 7.34 -11.41 -19.48
C ALA A 174 8.22 -10.28 -20.02
N GLN A 175 9.50 -10.24 -19.64
CA GLN A 175 10.44 -9.23 -20.13
C GLN A 175 10.67 -9.38 -21.64
N ARG A 176 10.93 -10.60 -22.12
CA ARG A 176 11.08 -10.87 -23.56
C ARG A 176 9.86 -10.41 -24.36
N LYS A 177 8.66 -10.72 -23.90
CA LYS A 177 7.42 -10.27 -24.55
C LYS A 177 7.29 -8.73 -24.57
N ARG A 178 7.68 -8.06 -23.48
CA ARG A 178 7.70 -6.59 -23.42
C ARG A 178 8.70 -6.02 -24.42
N ASP A 179 9.91 -6.57 -24.48
CA ASP A 179 10.96 -6.12 -25.40
C ASP A 179 10.53 -6.28 -26.86
N GLU A 180 9.87 -7.40 -27.20
CA GLU A 180 9.29 -7.63 -28.54
C GLU A 180 8.21 -6.60 -28.88
N GLN A 181 7.34 -6.26 -27.94
CA GLN A 181 6.29 -5.24 -28.13
C GLN A 181 6.88 -3.85 -28.32
N VAL A 182 7.90 -3.49 -27.52
CA VAL A 182 8.62 -2.21 -27.65
C VAL A 182 9.28 -2.14 -29.02
N ALA A 183 10.03 -3.17 -29.42
CA ALA A 183 10.68 -3.21 -30.73
C ALA A 183 9.67 -3.11 -31.89
N LYS A 184 8.48 -3.70 -31.74
CA LYS A 184 7.40 -3.54 -32.72
C LYS A 184 6.90 -2.10 -32.78
N ALA A 185 6.62 -1.49 -31.63
CA ALA A 185 6.15 -0.11 -31.55
C ALA A 185 7.18 0.88 -32.13
N GLU A 186 8.47 0.70 -31.83
CA GLU A 186 9.55 1.52 -32.39
C GLU A 186 9.59 1.44 -33.93
N ARG A 187 9.41 0.24 -34.50
CA ARG A 187 9.32 0.08 -35.96
C ARG A 187 8.11 0.80 -36.55
N GLU A 188 6.98 0.79 -35.86
CA GLU A 188 5.76 1.50 -36.28
C GLU A 188 5.97 3.02 -36.23
N VAL A 189 6.57 3.54 -35.17
CA VAL A 189 6.95 4.97 -35.05
C VAL A 189 7.91 5.35 -36.19
N ALA A 190 8.96 4.59 -36.43
CA ALA A 190 9.93 4.87 -37.49
C ALA A 190 9.28 4.90 -38.89
N LYS A 191 8.32 4.00 -39.16
CA LYS A 191 7.52 4.01 -40.39
C LYS A 191 6.65 5.27 -40.50
N ALA A 192 5.95 5.62 -39.42
CA ALA A 192 5.10 6.80 -39.37
C ALA A 192 5.91 8.10 -39.60
N GLU A 193 7.09 8.21 -38.97
CA GLU A 193 7.99 9.35 -39.19
C GLU A 193 8.48 9.44 -40.64
N LYS A 194 8.85 8.30 -41.25
CA LYS A 194 9.26 8.28 -42.66
C LYS A 194 8.13 8.73 -43.57
N ALA A 195 6.90 8.25 -43.32
CA ALA A 195 5.72 8.69 -44.05
C ALA A 195 5.47 10.19 -43.88
N ALA A 196 5.58 10.71 -42.65
CA ALA A 196 5.41 12.14 -42.36
C ALA A 196 6.47 12.99 -43.07
N ARG A 197 7.74 12.57 -43.10
CA ARG A 197 8.81 13.25 -43.85
C ARG A 197 8.51 13.30 -45.35
N ASN A 198 8.05 12.19 -45.92
CA ASN A 198 7.67 12.14 -47.35
C ASN A 198 6.46 13.04 -47.66
N ALA A 199 5.44 13.03 -46.80
CA ALA A 199 4.28 13.90 -46.94
C ALA A 199 4.66 15.39 -46.88
N ARG A 200 5.57 15.76 -45.97
CA ARG A 200 6.11 17.13 -45.88
C ARG A 200 6.83 17.54 -47.17
N LYS A 201 7.71 16.68 -47.69
CA LYS A 201 8.40 16.95 -48.97
C LYS A 201 7.41 17.19 -50.12
N LYS A 202 6.42 16.31 -50.27
CA LYS A 202 5.37 16.46 -51.31
C LYS A 202 4.59 17.77 -51.15
N LEU A 203 4.27 18.14 -49.91
CA LEU A 203 3.56 19.38 -49.62
C LEU A 203 4.40 20.62 -49.99
N ASP A 204 5.71 20.59 -49.72
CA ASP A 204 6.63 21.67 -50.11
C ASP A 204 6.80 21.76 -51.63
N GLU A 205 6.88 20.64 -52.35
CA GLU A 205 6.90 20.62 -53.82
C GLU A 205 5.63 21.24 -54.41
N LEU A 206 4.45 20.87 -53.90
CA LEU A 206 3.18 21.45 -54.34
C LEU A 206 3.08 22.94 -54.04
N ARG A 207 3.62 23.41 -52.90
CA ARG A 207 3.69 24.83 -52.56
C ARG A 207 4.57 25.60 -53.54
N LYS A 208 5.75 25.07 -53.88
CA LYS A 208 6.68 25.69 -54.85
C LYS A 208 6.11 25.72 -56.27
N GLY A 209 5.45 24.65 -56.70
CA GLY A 209 4.79 24.60 -58.01
C GLY A 209 3.64 25.61 -58.12
N ARG A 210 2.91 25.85 -57.01
CA ARG A 210 1.85 26.86 -56.96
C ARG A 210 2.37 28.30 -57.00
N THR A 211 3.55 28.60 -56.44
CA THR A 211 4.16 29.93 -56.54
C THR A 211 4.70 30.25 -57.93
N LEU A 212 5.22 29.26 -58.67
CA LEU A 212 5.69 29.44 -60.05
C LEU A 212 4.52 29.64 -61.04
N ALA A 213 3.39 28.97 -60.81
CA ALA A 213 2.21 29.13 -61.66
C ALA A 213 1.48 30.48 -61.48
N SER A 214 1.68 31.19 -60.36
CA SER A 214 1.03 32.50 -60.13
C SER A 214 1.86 33.71 -60.58
N THR A 215 3.09 33.50 -61.06
CA THR A 215 3.96 34.59 -61.57
C THR A 215 3.87 34.80 -63.08
N ASP A 216 3.17 33.92 -63.81
CA ASP A 216 3.01 34.01 -65.28
C ASP A 216 1.73 34.73 -65.74
N GLU A 217 0.87 35.20 -64.82
CA GLU A 217 -0.27 36.06 -65.15
C GLU A 217 0.05 37.55 -64.90
N HIS A 218 0.97 38.12 -65.69
CA HIS A 218 1.05 39.58 -65.88
C HIS A 218 0.60 39.91 -67.30
N TYR A 219 -0.72 40.05 -67.47
CA TYR A 219 -1.34 40.56 -68.69
C TYR A 219 -1.02 42.06 -68.84
N PRO A 220 -0.38 42.52 -69.93
CA PRO A 220 -0.24 43.96 -70.15
C PRO A 220 -1.61 44.55 -70.51
N ALA A 221 -2.00 45.61 -69.79
CA ALA A 221 -3.22 46.37 -70.03
C ALA A 221 -3.11 47.20 -71.33
N PRO A 222 -4.23 47.46 -72.02
CA PRO A 222 -4.27 48.17 -73.31
C PRO A 222 -3.94 49.66 -73.22
#